data_AF-A0A1Z5L8X6-F1
#
_entry.id   AF-A0A1Z5L8X6-F1
#
_cell.length_a   1.000
_cell.length_b   1.000
_cell.length_c   1.000
_cell.angle_alpha   90.00
_cell.angle_beta   90.00
_cell.angle_gamma   90.00
#
_symmetry.space_group_name_H-M   'P 1'
#
loop_
_entity.id
_entity.type
_entity.pdbx_description
1 polymer ?
#
loop_
_entity_poly.entity_id
_entity_poly.type
_entity_poly.pdbx_seq_one_letter_code
_entity_poly.pdbx_strand_id
1 'polypeptide(L)'
;MGLFSPNHMDYALKRSKDQPSLTEMVEAAIRMLKKNSRGYALVVEGGRIDHAHHENKAQLSLGDAVELSRAVHLAQNLTDIEDTLILVTADHSHSFVINGYPKRGNSIFGMAGVSKYDNLPYNTLGYTNGPSKTTRNSRDATYSDALDYQQPVLVPLPTETHAGEDVALYASGPMAHLVRGVIEQNVLSHIIDYAVCLGNSGKRHSMCAVGAATIVTAHQMLVILVAIAALLGASQCR
;
A
#
# COMPACT_ATOMS: atom_id res chain seq x y z
N MET A 1 16.60 1.07 16.10
CA MET A 1 16.08 -0.20 15.53
C MET A 1 14.95 -0.67 16.43
N GLY A 2 13.79 -1.00 15.88
CA GLY A 2 12.65 -1.54 16.63
C GLY A 2 12.30 -2.92 16.08
N LEU A 3 12.32 -3.93 16.95
CA LEU A 3 11.91 -5.32 16.65
C LEU A 3 10.87 -5.69 17.69
N PHE A 4 9.63 -5.92 17.26
CA PHE A 4 8.46 -6.01 18.15
C PHE A 4 7.88 -7.43 18.28
N SER A 5 8.44 -8.40 17.57
CA SER A 5 8.08 -9.81 17.65
C SER A 5 9.32 -10.68 17.36
N PRO A 6 9.43 -11.89 17.94
CA PRO A 6 10.48 -12.85 17.57
C PRO A 6 10.39 -13.31 16.11
N ASN A 7 9.24 -13.13 15.46
CA ASN A 7 8.98 -13.45 14.07
C ASN A 7 8.10 -12.34 13.47
N HIS A 8 7.16 -12.65 12.58
CA HIS A 8 6.15 -11.72 12.11
C HIS A 8 5.37 -11.09 13.27
N MET A 9 5.00 -9.83 13.09
CA MET A 9 4.05 -9.16 13.97
C MET A 9 2.67 -9.79 13.84
N ASP A 10 1.83 -9.55 14.85
CA ASP A 10 0.46 -10.03 14.87
C ASP A 10 -0.36 -9.39 13.75
N TYR A 11 -1.43 -10.08 13.33
CA TYR A 11 -2.44 -9.49 12.43
C TYR A 11 -3.04 -8.22 13.05
N ALA A 12 -3.36 -7.22 12.23
CA ALA A 12 -3.87 -5.94 12.71
C ALA A 12 -5.11 -6.08 13.63
N LEU A 13 -6.02 -7.02 13.31
CA LEU A 13 -7.24 -7.29 14.09
C LEU A 13 -7.02 -8.15 15.33
N LYS A 14 -5.82 -8.69 15.52
CA LYS A 14 -5.41 -9.53 16.67
C LYS A 14 -4.21 -8.98 17.43
N ARG A 15 -3.80 -7.76 17.10
CA ARG A 15 -2.56 -7.15 17.60
C ARG A 15 -2.55 -7.07 19.13
N SER A 16 -1.49 -7.60 19.72
CA SER A 16 -1.21 -7.43 21.15
C SER A 16 -0.90 -5.98 21.51
N LYS A 17 -1.10 -5.60 22.78
CA LYS A 17 -0.92 -4.21 23.24
C LYS A 17 0.53 -3.73 23.24
N ASP A 18 1.48 -4.66 23.20
CA ASP A 18 2.93 -4.42 23.21
C ASP A 18 3.54 -4.26 21.81
N GLN A 19 2.77 -4.49 20.74
CA GLN A 19 3.19 -4.26 19.35
C GLN A 19 2.61 -2.94 18.81
N PRO A 20 3.41 -2.07 18.17
CA PRO A 20 2.88 -0.89 17.47
C PRO A 20 2.11 -1.27 16.21
N SER A 21 1.22 -0.41 15.73
CA SER A 21 0.54 -0.58 14.45
C SER A 21 1.48 -0.22 13.32
N LEU A 22 1.14 -0.61 12.10
CA LEU A 22 1.87 -0.14 10.92
C LEU A 22 1.80 1.39 10.84
N THR A 23 0.64 1.97 11.13
CA THR A 23 0.44 3.41 11.20
C THR A 23 1.38 4.08 12.22
N GLU A 24 1.51 3.54 13.44
CA GLU A 24 2.41 4.06 14.48
C GLU A 24 3.90 3.93 14.08
N MET A 25 4.26 2.83 13.43
CA MET A 25 5.62 2.63 12.90
C MET A 25 5.96 3.63 11.78
N VAL A 26 5.01 3.88 10.86
CA VAL A 26 5.17 4.90 9.80
C VAL A 26 5.33 6.29 10.39
N GLU A 27 4.52 6.65 11.39
CA GLU A 27 4.65 7.94 12.07
C GLU A 27 6.07 8.13 12.64
N ALA A 28 6.55 7.13 13.38
CA ALA A 28 7.87 7.17 14.00
C ALA A 28 8.99 7.24 12.95
N ALA A 29 8.88 6.44 11.88
CA ALA A 29 9.83 6.42 10.78
C ALA A 29 9.91 7.78 10.07
N ILE A 30 8.77 8.34 9.65
CA ILE A 30 8.72 9.65 8.99
C ILE A 30 9.29 10.74 9.90
N ARG A 31 8.90 10.79 11.18
CA ARG A 31 9.42 11.78 12.14
C ARG A 31 10.94 11.70 12.32
N MET A 32 11.51 10.50 12.26
CA MET A 32 12.95 10.32 12.33
C MET A 32 13.65 10.72 11.03
N LEU A 33 13.13 10.27 9.88
CA LEU A 33 13.72 10.45 8.56
C LEU A 33 13.64 11.90 8.07
N LYS A 34 12.55 12.62 8.39
CA LYS A 34 12.37 14.06 8.05
C LYS A 34 13.46 14.97 8.64
N LYS A 35 14.29 14.50 9.58
CA LYS A 35 15.43 15.26 10.11
C LYS A 35 16.57 15.41 9.09
N ASN A 36 16.61 14.59 8.04
CA ASN A 36 17.60 14.71 6.98
C ASN A 36 17.14 15.70 5.92
N SER A 37 17.83 16.84 5.79
CA SER A 37 17.54 17.87 4.79
C SER A 37 17.79 17.44 3.34
N ARG A 38 18.47 16.31 3.11
CA ARG A 38 18.68 15.74 1.77
C ARG A 38 17.56 14.78 1.33
N GLY A 39 16.50 14.66 2.11
CA GLY A 39 15.40 13.73 1.86
C GLY A 39 15.67 12.31 2.38
N TYR A 40 14.75 11.40 2.08
CA TYR A 40 14.79 10.02 2.53
C TYR A 40 14.02 9.11 1.57
N ALA A 41 14.32 7.81 1.64
CA ALA A 41 13.48 6.76 1.09
C ALA A 41 12.91 5.96 2.27
N LEU A 42 11.62 5.62 2.19
CA LEU A 42 10.94 4.80 3.18
C LEU A 42 10.14 3.72 2.44
N VAL A 43 10.38 2.47 2.81
CA VAL A 43 9.56 1.33 2.37
C VAL A 43 8.69 0.91 3.54
N VAL A 44 7.39 0.75 3.27
CA VAL A 44 6.38 0.33 4.22
C VAL A 44 5.67 -0.87 3.63
N GLU A 45 5.59 -1.96 4.37
CA GLU A 45 5.04 -3.22 3.87
C GLU A 45 3.88 -3.68 4.76
N GLY A 46 2.71 -3.91 4.15
CA GLY A 46 1.57 -4.57 4.79
C GLY A 46 1.67 -6.10 4.71
N GLY A 47 2.82 -6.69 5.06
CA GLY A 47 3.15 -8.09 4.71
C GLY A 47 2.26 -9.16 5.37
N ARG A 48 1.40 -8.80 6.32
CA ARG A 48 0.41 -9.72 6.91
C ARG A 48 -0.84 -9.92 6.04
N ILE A 49 -1.04 -9.09 5.02
CA ILE A 49 -2.10 -9.26 4.01
C ILE A 49 -1.91 -10.61 3.29
N ASP A 50 -0.70 -10.87 2.81
CA ASP A 50 -0.29 -12.12 2.14
C ASP A 50 -0.50 -13.34 3.04
N HIS A 51 0.08 -13.32 4.25
CA HIS A 51 -0.04 -14.42 5.20
C HIS A 51 -1.50 -14.80 5.52
N ALA A 52 -2.38 -13.80 5.64
CA ALA A 52 -3.79 -14.06 5.88
C ALA A 52 -4.50 -14.65 4.66
N HIS A 53 -4.09 -14.27 3.44
CA HIS A 53 -4.58 -14.92 2.23
C HIS A 53 -4.10 -16.37 2.12
N HIS A 54 -2.83 -16.65 2.41
CA HIS A 54 -2.30 -18.03 2.49
C HIS A 54 -3.09 -18.93 3.46
N GLU A 55 -3.60 -18.34 4.56
CA GLU A 55 -4.46 -19.02 5.53
C GLU A 55 -5.96 -19.05 5.14
N ASN A 56 -6.35 -18.46 4.00
CA ASN A 56 -7.73 -18.22 3.57
C ASN A 56 -8.59 -17.49 4.59
N LYS A 57 -8.02 -16.53 5.32
CA LYS A 57 -8.71 -15.73 6.34
C LYS A 57 -8.92 -14.32 5.83
N ALA A 58 -9.90 -14.13 4.95
CA ALA A 58 -10.13 -12.86 4.29
C ALA A 58 -10.39 -11.69 5.26
N GLN A 59 -10.98 -11.94 6.44
CA GLN A 59 -11.20 -10.87 7.42
C GLN A 59 -9.90 -10.35 8.03
N LEU A 60 -8.91 -11.22 8.25
CA LEU A 60 -7.58 -10.80 8.69
C LEU A 60 -6.85 -10.08 7.56
N SER A 61 -6.87 -10.63 6.33
CA SER A 61 -6.23 -10.00 5.17
C SER A 61 -6.78 -8.58 4.92
N LEU A 62 -8.11 -8.43 4.84
CA LEU A 62 -8.73 -7.12 4.65
C LEU A 62 -8.52 -6.20 5.86
N GLY A 63 -8.40 -6.75 7.07
CA GLY A 63 -8.05 -6.00 8.27
C GLY A 63 -6.65 -5.37 8.20
N ASP A 64 -5.66 -6.15 7.76
CA ASP A 64 -4.29 -5.70 7.53
C ASP A 64 -4.20 -4.74 6.31
N ALA A 65 -5.01 -4.96 5.27
CA ALA A 65 -5.10 -4.03 4.13
C ALA A 65 -5.69 -2.66 4.54
N VAL A 66 -6.69 -2.66 5.43
CA VAL A 66 -7.21 -1.42 6.03
C VAL A 66 -6.13 -0.73 6.87
N GLU A 67 -5.30 -1.49 7.60
CA GLU A 67 -4.20 -0.92 8.36
C GLU A 67 -3.12 -0.29 7.47
N LEU A 68 -2.76 -0.93 6.35
CA LEU A 68 -1.90 -0.32 5.33
C LEU A 68 -2.52 0.95 4.75
N SER A 69 -3.82 0.94 4.46
CA SER A 69 -4.53 2.14 3.98
C SER A 69 -4.47 3.31 4.98
N ARG A 70 -4.59 3.04 6.29
CA ARG A 70 -4.41 4.06 7.33
C ARG A 70 -2.97 4.60 7.36
N ALA A 71 -1.98 3.71 7.24
CA ALA A 71 -0.57 4.08 7.21
C ALA A 71 -0.23 4.98 6.00
N VAL A 72 -0.77 4.67 4.81
CA VAL A 72 -0.65 5.51 3.61
C VAL A 72 -1.30 6.87 3.83
N HIS A 73 -2.53 6.91 4.37
CA HIS A 73 -3.22 8.16 4.66
C HIS A 73 -2.46 9.02 5.67
N LEU A 74 -1.89 8.41 6.71
CA LEU A 74 -1.04 9.12 7.66
C LEU A 74 0.24 9.65 7.00
N ALA A 75 0.89 8.86 6.14
CA ALA A 75 2.07 9.30 5.40
C ALA A 75 1.75 10.57 4.58
N GLN A 76 0.64 10.55 3.83
CA GLN A 76 0.15 11.73 3.09
C GLN A 76 -0.02 12.97 3.98
N ASN A 77 -0.53 12.80 5.20
CA ASN A 77 -0.72 13.90 6.15
C ASN A 77 0.58 14.39 6.79
N LEU A 78 1.62 13.55 6.85
CA LEU A 78 2.91 13.87 7.47
C LEU A 78 3.95 14.39 6.47
N THR A 79 3.66 14.37 5.17
CA THR A 79 4.56 14.77 4.08
C THR A 79 3.94 15.88 3.23
N ASP A 80 4.76 16.62 2.49
CA ASP A 80 4.28 17.62 1.53
C ASP A 80 4.12 16.94 0.16
N ILE A 81 2.96 17.09 -0.47
CA ILE A 81 2.70 16.51 -1.78
C ILE A 81 3.59 17.14 -2.88
N GLU A 82 4.09 18.36 -2.64
CA GLU A 82 4.97 19.06 -3.58
C GLU A 82 6.41 18.49 -3.59
N ASP A 83 6.84 17.81 -2.51
CA ASP A 83 8.21 17.30 -2.38
C ASP A 83 8.31 15.78 -2.16
N THR A 84 7.18 15.09 -1.96
CA THR A 84 7.15 13.68 -1.61
C THR A 84 6.37 12.86 -2.64
N LEU A 85 7.07 11.93 -3.30
CA LEU A 85 6.44 10.90 -4.13
C LEU A 85 6.03 9.70 -3.25
N ILE A 86 4.72 9.42 -3.20
CA ILE A 86 4.17 8.22 -2.56
C ILE A 86 3.67 7.28 -3.65
N LEU A 87 4.15 6.03 -3.61
CA LEU A 87 3.75 4.95 -4.49
C LEU A 87 3.14 3.83 -3.66
N VAL A 88 2.01 3.28 -4.10
CA VAL A 88 1.35 2.13 -3.47
C VAL A 88 1.11 1.07 -4.53
N THR A 89 1.64 -0.13 -4.30
CA THR A 89 1.52 -1.28 -5.20
C THR A 89 1.45 -2.57 -4.39
N ALA A 90 1.13 -3.67 -5.05
CA ALA A 90 1.42 -5.01 -4.57
C ALA A 90 2.64 -5.58 -5.32
N ASP A 91 3.24 -6.61 -4.75
CA ASP A 91 4.26 -7.45 -5.37
C ASP A 91 3.65 -8.57 -6.23
N HIS A 92 2.52 -9.12 -5.80
CA HIS A 92 1.65 -10.03 -6.56
C HIS A 92 0.21 -10.00 -6.00
N SER A 93 -0.69 -10.79 -6.61
CA SER A 93 -2.05 -10.97 -6.11
C SER A 93 -2.22 -12.34 -5.42
N HIS A 94 -3.47 -12.69 -5.08
CA HIS A 94 -3.89 -13.97 -4.55
C HIS A 94 -5.08 -14.52 -5.32
N SER A 95 -5.34 -15.81 -5.19
CA SER A 95 -6.47 -16.51 -5.79
C SER A 95 -7.81 -16.21 -5.09
N PHE A 96 -7.93 -15.00 -4.56
CA PHE A 96 -9.06 -14.43 -3.87
C PHE A 96 -10.12 -13.94 -4.85
N VAL A 97 -11.39 -14.21 -4.56
CA VAL A 97 -12.51 -13.86 -5.44
C VAL A 97 -13.66 -13.21 -4.69
N ILE A 98 -14.37 -12.31 -5.38
CA ILE A 98 -15.59 -11.67 -4.91
C ILE A 98 -16.76 -12.15 -5.77
N ASN A 99 -17.60 -13.02 -5.20
CA ASN A 99 -18.79 -13.57 -5.81
C ASN A 99 -19.97 -12.57 -5.80
N GLY A 100 -20.77 -12.60 -6.86
CA GLY A 100 -22.04 -11.88 -6.97
C GLY A 100 -23.24 -12.72 -6.54
N TYR A 101 -24.39 -12.14 -6.15
CA TYR A 101 -24.77 -10.73 -6.26
C TYR A 101 -25.32 -10.19 -4.92
N PRO A 102 -24.47 -9.95 -3.90
CA PRO A 102 -24.91 -9.40 -2.63
C PRO A 102 -25.54 -8.02 -2.82
N LYS A 103 -26.54 -7.69 -1.99
CA LYS A 103 -27.16 -6.34 -1.99
C LYS A 103 -26.17 -5.30 -1.46
N ARG A 104 -26.27 -4.06 -1.94
CA ARG A 104 -25.53 -2.93 -1.39
C ARG A 104 -25.76 -2.81 0.12
N GLY A 105 -24.69 -2.64 0.89
CA GLY A 105 -24.72 -2.57 2.35
C GLY A 105 -24.65 -3.93 3.06
N ASN A 106 -24.65 -5.04 2.31
CA ASN A 106 -24.34 -6.36 2.88
C ASN A 106 -22.87 -6.38 3.35
N SER A 107 -22.62 -7.11 4.44
CA SER A 107 -21.24 -7.36 4.89
C SER A 107 -20.45 -8.05 3.78
N ILE A 108 -19.23 -7.60 3.52
CA ILE A 108 -18.34 -8.27 2.57
C ILE A 108 -18.02 -9.70 3.02
N PHE A 109 -18.00 -9.96 4.33
CA PHE A 109 -17.80 -11.30 4.91
C PHE A 109 -19.08 -12.15 4.90
N GLY A 110 -20.20 -11.58 4.49
CA GLY A 110 -21.50 -12.25 4.45
C GLY A 110 -21.69 -13.11 3.20
N MET A 111 -22.89 -13.70 3.12
CA MET A 111 -23.31 -14.51 1.99
C MET A 111 -23.69 -13.64 0.78
N ALA A 112 -23.35 -14.11 -0.42
CA ALA A 112 -23.76 -13.51 -1.69
C ALA A 112 -25.13 -14.03 -2.16
N GLY A 113 -25.49 -15.26 -1.80
CA GLY A 113 -26.79 -15.84 -2.14
C GLY A 113 -26.91 -17.32 -1.80
N VAL A 114 -27.90 -17.97 -2.39
CA VAL A 114 -28.15 -19.42 -2.33
C VAL A 114 -28.00 -20.00 -3.73
N SER A 115 -27.24 -21.08 -3.84
CA SER A 115 -27.04 -21.80 -5.11
C SER A 115 -28.31 -22.53 -5.52
N LYS A 116 -28.69 -22.42 -6.80
CA LYS A 116 -29.88 -23.10 -7.36
C LYS A 116 -29.69 -24.59 -7.60
N TYR A 117 -28.46 -25.09 -7.51
CA TYR A 117 -28.12 -26.46 -7.85
C TYR A 117 -28.13 -27.40 -6.63
N ASP A 118 -27.72 -26.88 -5.48
CA ASP A 118 -27.60 -27.64 -4.22
C ASP A 118 -28.34 -26.99 -3.05
N ASN A 119 -29.00 -25.84 -3.27
CA ASN A 119 -29.75 -25.08 -2.27
C ASN A 119 -28.95 -24.68 -1.03
N LEU A 120 -27.61 -24.64 -1.14
CA LEU A 120 -26.72 -24.20 -0.07
C LEU A 120 -26.32 -22.73 -0.28
N PRO A 121 -26.13 -21.95 0.80
CA PRO A 121 -25.63 -20.59 0.69
C PRO A 121 -24.18 -20.59 0.16
N TYR A 122 -23.72 -19.45 -0.36
CA TYR A 122 -22.33 -19.23 -0.74
C TYR A 122 -21.86 -17.81 -0.37
N ASN A 123 -20.60 -17.72 0.04
CA ASN A 123 -19.99 -16.49 0.54
C ASN A 123 -19.77 -15.48 -0.58
N THR A 124 -19.80 -14.19 -0.21
CA THR A 124 -19.35 -13.11 -1.08
C THR A 124 -17.85 -13.24 -1.35
N LEU A 125 -17.05 -13.55 -0.33
CA LEU A 125 -15.61 -13.79 -0.51
C LEU A 125 -15.33 -15.28 -0.61
N GLY A 126 -14.42 -15.66 -1.49
CA GLY A 126 -13.94 -17.02 -1.65
C GLY A 126 -12.48 -17.06 -2.09
N TYR A 127 -11.93 -18.26 -2.16
CA TYR A 127 -10.63 -18.50 -2.82
C TYR A 127 -10.76 -19.64 -3.80
N THR A 128 -9.90 -19.66 -4.82
CA THR A 128 -9.88 -20.81 -5.73
C THR A 128 -9.24 -22.03 -5.08
N ASN A 129 -8.23 -21.82 -4.23
CA ASN A 129 -7.49 -22.89 -3.58
C ASN A 129 -7.07 -22.53 -2.15
N GLY A 130 -6.38 -23.44 -1.46
CA GLY A 130 -5.87 -23.22 -0.11
C GLY A 130 -6.62 -23.98 0.99
N PRO A 131 -6.37 -23.64 2.26
CA PRO A 131 -7.00 -24.33 3.38
C PRO A 131 -8.47 -23.92 3.49
N SER A 132 -9.33 -24.88 3.84
CA SER A 132 -10.72 -24.60 4.21
C SER A 132 -11.17 -25.55 5.30
N LYS A 133 -11.78 -25.00 6.35
CA LYS A 133 -12.51 -25.79 7.35
C LYS A 133 -13.94 -26.14 6.91
N THR A 134 -14.47 -25.42 5.93
CA THR A 134 -15.80 -25.69 5.39
C THR A 134 -15.70 -26.71 4.27
N THR A 135 -16.50 -27.78 4.37
CA THR A 135 -16.66 -28.73 3.27
C THR A 135 -17.75 -28.24 2.33
N ARG A 136 -17.72 -28.67 1.06
CA ARG A 136 -18.72 -28.32 0.03
C ARG A 136 -20.19 -28.52 0.50
N ASN A 137 -20.40 -29.45 1.44
CA ASN A 137 -21.70 -29.85 1.97
C ASN A 137 -22.09 -29.14 3.29
N SER A 138 -21.21 -28.29 3.84
CA SER A 138 -21.39 -27.58 5.12
C SER A 138 -20.99 -26.12 4.95
N ARG A 139 -21.71 -25.42 4.06
CA ARG A 139 -21.63 -23.96 3.92
C ARG A 139 -22.55 -23.34 4.96
N ASP A 140 -22.11 -23.36 6.21
CA ASP A 140 -22.82 -22.68 7.29
C ASP A 140 -22.48 -21.18 7.29
N ALA A 141 -23.52 -20.35 7.29
CA ALA A 141 -23.41 -18.89 7.31
C ALA A 141 -23.18 -18.32 8.71
N THR A 142 -23.36 -19.12 9.75
CA THR A 142 -23.43 -18.65 11.15
C THR A 142 -22.13 -17.99 11.63
N TYR A 143 -20.99 -18.31 11.02
CA TYR A 143 -19.66 -17.85 11.46
C TYR A 143 -18.84 -17.18 10.35
N SER A 144 -19.48 -16.74 9.25
CA SER A 144 -18.76 -16.23 8.09
C SER A 144 -18.00 -14.91 8.35
N ASP A 145 -18.33 -14.23 9.45
CA ASP A 145 -17.74 -12.97 9.93
C ASP A 145 -16.78 -13.14 11.14
N ALA A 146 -16.45 -14.39 11.49
CA ALA A 146 -15.47 -14.68 12.53
C ALA A 146 -14.04 -14.50 11.99
N LEU A 147 -13.14 -13.92 12.82
CA LEU A 147 -11.77 -13.60 12.42
C LEU A 147 -10.97 -14.79 11.86
N ASP A 148 -11.23 -16.01 12.36
CA ASP A 148 -10.55 -17.24 11.92
C ASP A 148 -11.39 -18.07 10.94
N TYR A 149 -12.47 -17.51 10.39
CA TYR A 149 -13.25 -18.17 9.37
C TYR A 149 -12.43 -18.32 8.10
N GLN A 150 -12.25 -19.57 7.66
CA GLN A 150 -11.62 -19.88 6.38
C GLN A 150 -12.68 -19.97 5.30
N GLN A 151 -12.57 -19.09 4.30
CA GLN A 151 -13.50 -19.07 3.19
C GLN A 151 -13.45 -20.40 2.40
N PRO A 152 -14.57 -20.80 1.77
CA PRO A 152 -14.61 -22.02 0.98
C PRO A 152 -13.68 -21.94 -0.24
N VAL A 153 -13.16 -23.10 -0.63
CA VAL A 153 -12.22 -23.27 -1.76
C VAL A 153 -12.74 -24.28 -2.78
N LEU A 154 -12.27 -24.19 -4.02
CA LEU A 154 -12.47 -25.21 -5.04
C LEU A 154 -11.41 -26.32 -4.95
N VAL A 155 -10.15 -25.97 -4.74
CA VAL A 155 -9.01 -26.90 -4.68
C VAL A 155 -8.36 -26.86 -3.30
N PRO A 156 -8.57 -27.88 -2.44
CA PRO A 156 -7.97 -27.90 -1.12
C PRO A 156 -6.45 -28.00 -1.19
N LEU A 157 -5.75 -27.09 -0.52
CA LEU A 157 -4.29 -27.08 -0.35
C LEU A 157 -3.93 -26.73 1.10
N PRO A 158 -2.72 -27.06 1.59
CA PRO A 158 -2.30 -26.66 2.93
C PRO A 158 -2.12 -25.14 3.08
N THR A 159 -1.78 -24.46 1.97
CA THR A 159 -1.66 -23.01 1.86
C THR A 159 -2.30 -22.59 0.55
N GLU A 160 -2.95 -21.44 0.55
CA GLU A 160 -3.40 -20.80 -0.69
C GLU A 160 -2.20 -20.33 -1.53
N THR A 161 -2.36 -20.22 -2.85
CA THR A 161 -1.30 -19.78 -3.77
C THR A 161 -1.47 -18.31 -4.18
N HIS A 162 -0.36 -17.62 -4.43
CA HIS A 162 -0.39 -16.33 -5.15
C HIS A 162 -1.09 -16.46 -6.51
N ALA A 163 -1.56 -15.33 -7.03
CA ALA A 163 -2.14 -15.24 -8.36
C ALA A 163 -1.34 -14.29 -9.25
N GLY A 164 -1.42 -14.54 -10.56
CA GLY A 164 -0.56 -13.95 -11.59
C GLY A 164 -1.23 -12.91 -12.46
N GLU A 165 -2.40 -12.40 -12.07
CA GLU A 165 -3.00 -11.23 -12.71
C GLU A 165 -2.27 -9.94 -12.33
N ASP A 166 -2.41 -8.93 -13.20
CA ASP A 166 -1.83 -7.61 -12.98
C ASP A 166 -2.32 -6.98 -11.66
N VAL A 167 -1.41 -6.33 -10.95
CA VAL A 167 -1.71 -5.56 -9.73
C VAL A 167 -1.69 -4.06 -10.01
N ALA A 168 -2.43 -3.30 -9.21
CA ALA A 168 -2.51 -1.85 -9.36
C ALA A 168 -1.26 -1.15 -8.80
N LEU A 169 -0.85 -0.08 -9.48
CA LEU A 169 0.12 0.91 -8.98
C LEU A 169 -0.56 2.28 -8.88
N TYR A 170 -0.60 2.84 -7.67
CA TYR A 170 -1.10 4.18 -7.38
C TYR A 170 0.06 5.11 -7.07
N ALA A 171 -0.07 6.39 -7.45
CA ALA A 171 0.97 7.40 -7.24
C ALA A 171 0.39 8.76 -6.88
N SER A 172 1.10 9.49 -6.01
CA SER A 172 0.85 10.91 -5.72
C SER A 172 2.16 11.65 -5.47
N GLY A 173 2.23 12.92 -5.87
CA GLY A 173 3.41 13.78 -5.70
C GLY A 173 4.27 13.93 -6.97
N PRO A 174 5.54 14.34 -6.85
CA PRO A 174 6.40 14.63 -7.98
C PRO A 174 6.55 13.45 -8.94
N MET A 175 6.37 13.71 -10.24
CA MET A 175 6.45 12.70 -11.31
C MET A 175 5.41 11.57 -11.25
N ALA A 176 4.36 11.67 -10.41
CA ALA A 176 3.30 10.66 -10.35
C ALA A 176 2.59 10.42 -11.70
N HIS A 177 2.60 11.41 -12.62
CA HIS A 177 2.05 11.29 -13.97
C HIS A 177 2.78 10.25 -14.86
N LEU A 178 3.96 9.77 -14.44
CA LEU A 178 4.67 8.67 -15.11
C LEU A 178 3.99 7.31 -14.85
N VAL A 179 3.22 7.18 -13.77
CA VAL A 179 2.42 6.00 -13.45
C VAL A 179 1.13 6.05 -14.24
N ARG A 180 1.12 5.36 -15.40
CA ARG A 180 -0.03 5.31 -16.31
C ARG A 180 0.04 4.09 -17.22
N GLY A 181 -1.12 3.61 -17.67
CA GLY A 181 -1.22 2.48 -18.59
C GLY A 181 -0.88 1.15 -17.93
N VAL A 182 -0.35 0.22 -18.72
CA VAL A 182 0.17 -1.08 -18.27
C VAL A 182 1.69 -1.01 -18.35
N ILE A 183 2.37 -1.30 -17.25
CA ILE A 183 3.83 -1.26 -17.16
C ILE A 183 4.35 -2.53 -16.50
N GLU A 184 5.54 -2.95 -16.90
CA GLU A 184 6.26 -4.04 -16.24
C GLU A 184 6.65 -3.63 -14.81
N GLN A 185 6.57 -4.56 -13.86
CA GLN A 185 6.82 -4.28 -12.44
C GLN A 185 8.22 -3.67 -12.18
N ASN A 186 9.23 -4.07 -12.96
CA ASN A 186 10.60 -3.54 -12.82
C ASN A 186 10.70 -2.04 -13.20
N VAL A 187 9.74 -1.50 -13.98
CA VAL A 187 9.67 -0.08 -14.34
C VAL A 187 9.49 0.81 -13.11
N LEU A 188 8.89 0.29 -12.02
CA LEU A 188 8.72 1.03 -10.78
C LEU A 188 10.03 1.62 -10.26
N SER A 189 11.11 0.83 -10.29
CA SER A 189 12.44 1.29 -9.87
C SER A 189 13.00 2.42 -10.75
N HIS A 190 12.71 2.40 -12.05
CA HIS A 190 13.12 3.44 -12.98
C HIS A 190 12.32 4.74 -12.78
N ILE A 191 11.03 4.64 -12.44
CA ILE A 191 10.21 5.80 -12.09
C ILE A 191 10.76 6.48 -10.83
N ILE A 192 11.10 5.69 -9.80
CA ILE A 192 11.70 6.20 -8.56
C ILE A 192 13.04 6.87 -8.86
N ASP A 193 13.96 6.19 -9.56
CA ASP A 193 15.28 6.72 -9.92
C ASP A 193 15.18 8.06 -10.68
N TYR A 194 14.22 8.16 -11.61
CA TYR A 194 13.95 9.40 -12.35
C TYR A 194 13.40 10.51 -11.45
N ALA A 195 12.42 10.20 -10.59
CA ALA A 195 11.74 11.17 -9.73
C ALA A 195 12.68 11.78 -8.68
N VAL A 196 13.58 10.97 -8.11
CA VAL A 196 14.52 11.41 -7.05
C VAL A 196 15.92 11.75 -7.58
N CYS A 197 16.08 11.93 -8.89
CA CYS A 197 17.33 12.33 -9.52
C CYS A 197 18.52 11.41 -9.21
N LEU A 198 18.29 10.11 -9.03
CA LEU A 198 19.35 9.15 -8.76
C LEU A 198 20.01 8.66 -10.07
N GLY A 199 21.17 8.02 -9.92
CA GLY A 199 21.85 7.29 -10.99
C GLY A 199 22.17 8.13 -12.25
N ASN A 200 22.02 7.50 -13.41
CA ASN A 200 22.18 8.17 -14.71
C ASN A 200 20.92 8.98 -15.11
N SER A 201 19.78 8.74 -14.47
CA SER A 201 18.53 9.47 -14.72
C SER A 201 18.65 10.91 -14.26
N GLY A 202 19.27 11.17 -13.11
CA GLY A 202 19.59 12.52 -12.63
C GLY A 202 20.46 13.35 -13.58
N LYS A 203 21.25 12.72 -14.46
CA LYS A 203 22.06 13.42 -15.48
C LYS A 203 21.26 13.81 -16.72
N ARG A 204 20.13 13.13 -16.99
CA ARG A 204 19.29 13.33 -18.18
C ARG A 204 18.01 14.10 -17.88
N HIS A 205 17.59 14.11 -16.61
CA HIS A 205 16.42 14.82 -16.14
C HIS A 205 16.79 16.30 -15.95
N SER A 206 16.32 17.15 -16.87
CA SER A 206 16.64 18.58 -16.91
C SER A 206 16.32 19.32 -15.61
N MET A 207 15.28 18.90 -14.87
CA MET A 207 14.94 19.50 -13.57
C MET A 207 15.98 19.23 -12.49
N CYS A 208 16.72 18.13 -12.56
CA CYS A 208 17.82 17.82 -11.65
C CYS A 208 19.07 18.68 -11.93
N ALA A 209 19.21 19.20 -13.16
CA ALA A 209 20.37 19.99 -13.58
C ALA A 209 20.32 21.47 -13.15
N VAL A 210 19.14 21.98 -12.76
CA VAL A 210 18.93 23.41 -12.43
C VAL A 210 19.43 23.78 -11.03
N GLY A 211 19.67 22.81 -10.13
CA GLY A 211 20.18 23.06 -8.77
C GLY A 211 21.65 23.48 -8.67
N ALA A 212 22.40 23.49 -9.78
CA ALA A 212 23.86 23.71 -9.78
C ALA A 212 24.32 25.06 -10.37
N ALA A 213 23.43 25.91 -10.88
CA ALA A 213 23.85 27.11 -11.62
C ALA A 213 23.34 28.42 -11.00
N THR A 214 24.31 29.31 -10.72
CA THR A 214 24.25 30.78 -10.62
C THR A 214 23.66 31.44 -9.37
N ILE A 215 24.53 31.82 -8.42
CA ILE A 215 24.40 33.08 -7.67
C ILE A 215 25.21 34.13 -8.44
N VAL A 216 24.51 34.98 -9.20
CA VAL A 216 25.11 36.18 -9.79
C VAL A 216 25.23 37.22 -8.70
N THR A 217 26.46 37.58 -8.33
CA THR A 217 26.74 38.78 -7.54
C THR A 217 26.59 40.02 -8.42
N ALA A 218 25.64 40.90 -8.14
CA ALA A 218 25.61 42.23 -8.73
C ALA A 218 25.36 43.29 -7.63
N HIS A 219 26.39 44.09 -7.41
CA HIS A 219 26.38 45.28 -6.58
C HIS A 219 25.61 46.43 -7.26
N GLN A 220 24.88 47.19 -6.43
CA GLN A 220 24.48 48.60 -6.57
C GLN A 220 23.54 49.04 -7.73
N MET A 221 22.25 49.19 -7.43
CA MET A 221 21.62 50.49 -7.11
C MET A 221 20.16 50.32 -6.62
N LEU A 222 19.86 51.06 -5.55
CA LEU A 222 18.57 51.39 -4.91
C LEU A 222 17.47 51.72 -5.96
N VAL A 223 16.18 51.38 -5.88
CA VAL A 223 15.18 51.47 -4.79
C VAL A 223 13.97 50.56 -5.11
N ILE A 224 13.35 49.99 -4.07
CA ILE A 224 11.92 49.64 -3.83
C ILE A 224 11.73 48.18 -3.31
N LEU A 225 11.45 48.13 -2.00
CA LEU A 225 10.92 47.08 -1.11
C LEU A 225 11.29 45.60 -1.35
N VAL A 226 12.11 45.11 -0.41
CA VAL A 226 12.55 43.73 -0.21
C VAL A 226 11.55 42.94 0.64
N ALA A 227 11.18 41.76 0.15
CA ALA A 227 11.04 40.56 0.97
C ALA A 227 11.51 39.36 0.13
N ILE A 228 12.82 39.21 -0.01
CA ILE A 228 13.42 37.96 -0.47
C ILE A 228 13.62 37.09 0.77
N ALA A 229 12.76 36.08 0.93
CA ALA A 229 13.04 34.94 1.77
C ALA A 229 13.70 33.87 0.89
N ALA A 230 15.02 33.76 0.98
CA ALA A 230 15.75 32.61 0.47
C ALA A 230 15.51 31.44 1.43
N LEU A 231 14.78 30.42 0.96
CA LEU A 231 14.77 29.07 1.52
C LEU A 231 14.87 28.11 0.34
N LEU A 232 15.79 27.15 0.49
CA LEU A 232 16.20 26.16 -0.51
C LEU A 232 14.99 25.58 -1.27
N GLY A 233 14.99 25.81 -2.58
CA GLY A 233 13.88 25.55 -3.46
C GLY A 233 13.61 24.06 -3.67
N ALA A 234 12.65 23.54 -2.93
CA ALA A 234 11.70 22.53 -3.41
C ALA A 234 10.41 23.21 -3.92
N SER A 235 10.49 24.47 -4.34
CA SER A 235 9.35 25.33 -4.65
C SER A 235 9.40 25.81 -6.09
N GLN A 236 9.23 24.89 -7.05
CA GLN A 236 8.76 25.23 -8.40
C GLN A 236 8.36 23.97 -9.19
N CYS A 237 7.16 23.46 -8.88
CA CYS A 237 6.31 22.79 -9.87
C CYS A 237 5.00 23.58 -9.96
N ARG A 238 4.85 24.38 -11.02
CA ARG A 238 3.57 24.79 -11.58
C ARG A 238 3.39 24.05 -12.89
#